data_AF-A0A080Z433-F1
#
_entry.id   AF-A0A080Z433-F1
#
_cell.length_a   1.000
_cell.length_b   1.000
_cell.length_c   1.000
_cell.angle_alpha   90.00
_cell.angle_beta   90.00
_cell.angle_gamma   90.00
#
_symmetry.space_group_name_H-M   'P 1'
#
loop_
_entity.id
_entity.type
_entity.pdbx_description
1 polymer ?
#
loop_
_entity_poly.entity_id
_entity_poly.type
_entity_poly.pdbx_seq_one_letter_code
_entity_poly.pdbx_strand_id
1 'polypeptide(L)'
;YTNLERIIQETLYHVLESVTRHVEAALKVGMPERHGMIIDGWSFSSEHYLAVSCCFKMAGTAQYPLLAMALLVNYRMDDHSAATHLTFLREMLMRDYNKRVEDCLFIV
;
A
#
# COMPACT_ATOMS: atom_id res chain seq x y z
N TYR A 1 -7.48 -17.85 -18.35
CA TYR A 1 -8.25 -16.89 -19.15
C TYR A 1 -9.50 -16.51 -18.38
N THR A 2 -9.77 -15.22 -18.22
CA THR A 2 -10.94 -14.68 -17.50
C THR A 2 -12.15 -14.61 -18.44
N ASN A 3 -13.35 -15.00 -18.00
CA ASN A 3 -14.61 -14.94 -18.79
C ASN A 3 -15.20 -13.53 -18.88
N LEU A 4 -14.36 -12.50 -18.85
CA LEU A 4 -14.80 -11.11 -18.86
C LEU A 4 -15.02 -10.65 -20.30
N GLU A 5 -16.04 -9.83 -20.52
CA GLU A 5 -16.25 -9.15 -21.79
C GLU A 5 -15.05 -8.27 -22.14
N ARG A 6 -14.78 -8.11 -23.44
CA ARG A 6 -13.66 -7.31 -23.90
C ARG A 6 -13.96 -5.83 -23.64
N ILE A 7 -13.16 -5.21 -22.79
CA ILE A 7 -13.18 -3.78 -22.53
C ILE A 7 -11.93 -3.12 -23.14
N ILE A 8 -12.02 -1.81 -23.42
CA ILE A 8 -10.84 -1.03 -23.81
C ILE A 8 -9.96 -0.73 -22.60
N GLN A 9 -8.68 -0.47 -22.86
CA GLN A 9 -7.66 -0.27 -21.83
C GLN A 9 -7.98 0.92 -20.91
N GLU A 10 -8.51 2.01 -21.45
CA GLU A 10 -8.89 3.21 -20.72
C GLU A 10 -10.02 2.92 -19.72
N THR A 11 -11.02 2.14 -20.14
CA THR A 11 -12.11 1.71 -19.27
C THR A 11 -11.60 0.80 -18.16
N LEU A 12 -10.68 -0.11 -18.46
CA LEU A 12 -10.06 -0.95 -17.45
C LEU A 12 -9.33 -0.11 -16.40
N TYR A 13 -8.49 0.84 -16.81
CA TYR A 13 -7.77 1.71 -15.86
C TYR A 13 -8.71 2.54 -15.00
N HIS A 14 -9.73 3.16 -15.60
CA HIS A 14 -10.70 3.94 -14.84
C HIS A 14 -11.46 3.09 -13.82
N VAL A 15 -11.84 1.86 -14.19
CA VAL A 15 -12.51 0.94 -13.27
C VAL A 15 -11.56 0.49 -12.17
N LEU A 16 -10.32 0.14 -12.49
CA LEU A 16 -9.32 -0.25 -11.49
C LEU A 16 -9.04 0.89 -10.50
N GLU A 17 -8.86 2.12 -10.98
CA GLU A 17 -8.67 3.28 -10.12
C GLU A 17 -9.87 3.52 -9.20
N SER A 18 -11.09 3.40 -9.74
CA SER A 18 -12.33 3.53 -8.95
C SER A 18 -12.42 2.46 -7.85
N VAL A 19 -12.10 1.21 -8.19
CA VAL A 19 -12.07 0.10 -7.23
C VAL A 19 -11.00 0.32 -6.16
N THR A 20 -9.79 0.74 -6.55
CA THR A 20 -8.70 1.05 -5.61
C THR A 20 -9.13 2.12 -4.62
N ARG A 21 -9.67 3.25 -5.09
CA ARG A 21 -10.15 4.33 -4.20
C ARG A 21 -11.26 3.86 -3.26
N HIS A 22 -12.16 3.01 -3.75
CA HIS A 22 -13.23 2.45 -2.92
C HIS A 22 -12.69 1.55 -1.81
N VAL A 23 -11.70 0.71 -2.13
CA VAL A 23 -11.02 -0.16 -1.15
C VAL A 23 -10.22 0.68 -0.15
N GLU A 24 -9.46 1.68 -0.61
CA GLU A 24 -8.71 2.60 0.26
C GLU A 24 -9.63 3.32 1.25
N ALA A 25 -10.80 3.80 0.79
CA ALA A 25 -11.79 4.43 1.67
C ALA A 25 -12.34 3.45 2.73
N ALA A 26 -12.61 2.21 2.35
CA ALA A 26 -13.07 1.17 3.28
C ALA A 26 -11.97 0.82 4.31
N LEU A 27 -10.73 0.70 3.87
CA LEU A 27 -9.57 0.46 4.74
C LEU A 27 -9.33 1.63 5.69
N LYS A 28 -9.42 2.87 5.21
CA LYS A 28 -9.30 4.07 6.04
C LYS A 28 -10.28 4.08 7.21
N VAL A 29 -11.53 3.65 6.97
CA VAL A 29 -12.56 3.54 8.01
C VAL A 29 -12.33 2.33 8.92
N GLY A 30 -11.95 1.18 8.35
CA GLY A 30 -11.78 -0.07 9.10
C GLY A 30 -10.47 -0.21 9.86
N MET A 31 -9.43 0.55 9.49
CA MET A 31 -8.09 0.42 10.05
C MET A 31 -8.03 1.05 11.44
N PRO A 32 -7.65 0.29 12.48
CA PRO A 32 -7.54 0.82 13.83
C PRO A 32 -6.45 1.89 13.93
N GLU A 33 -6.49 2.70 14.99
CA GLU A 33 -5.43 3.67 15.27
C GLU A 33 -4.09 2.94 15.47
N ARG A 34 -4.06 1.97 16.39
CA ARG A 34 -2.88 1.11 16.61
C ARG A 34 -2.94 -0.12 15.72
N HIS A 35 -1.93 -0.28 14.87
CA HIS A 35 -1.79 -1.38 13.93
C HIS A 35 -0.32 -1.73 13.73
N GLY A 36 -0.03 -2.92 13.21
CA GLY A 36 1.30 -3.28 12.72
C GLY A 36 1.41 -3.02 11.21
N MET A 37 2.62 -3.01 10.70
CA MET A 37 2.91 -2.96 9.27
C MET A 37 3.84 -4.11 8.88
N ILE A 38 3.63 -4.63 7.67
CA ILE A 38 4.49 -5.62 7.04
C ILE A 38 4.96 -5.03 5.70
N ILE A 39 6.26 -5.02 5.50
CA ILE A 39 6.90 -4.51 4.31
C ILE A 39 7.56 -5.68 3.58
N ASP A 40 7.18 -5.86 2.32
CA ASP A 40 7.80 -6.86 1.44
C ASP A 40 8.48 -6.14 0.26
N GLY A 41 9.80 -6.26 0.19
CA GLY A 41 10.60 -5.64 -0.84
C GLY A 41 11.15 -6.69 -1.80
N TRP A 42 10.96 -6.50 -3.10
CA TRP A 42 11.55 -7.36 -4.12
C TRP A 42 12.16 -6.56 -5.26
N SER A 43 13.02 -7.22 -6.04
CA SER A 43 13.61 -6.64 -7.23
C SER A 43 13.22 -7.44 -8.46
N PHE A 44 12.82 -6.74 -9.51
CA PHE A 44 12.54 -7.34 -10.81
C PHE A 44 13.11 -6.46 -11.91
N SER A 45 13.93 -7.04 -12.79
CA SER A 45 14.52 -6.35 -13.95
C SER A 45 15.24 -5.02 -13.61
N SER A 46 15.96 -4.97 -12.49
CA SER A 46 16.68 -3.78 -11.95
C SER A 46 15.81 -2.72 -11.28
N GLU A 47 14.51 -2.96 -11.10
CA GLU A 47 13.62 -2.10 -10.34
C GLU A 47 13.37 -2.69 -8.96
N HIS A 48 13.36 -1.84 -7.94
CA HIS A 48 13.01 -2.19 -6.58
C HIS A 48 11.55 -1.82 -6.30
N TYR A 49 10.79 -2.83 -5.88
CA TYR A 49 9.38 -2.73 -5.54
C TYR A 49 9.21 -2.87 -4.03
N LEU A 50 8.19 -2.20 -3.51
CA LEU A 50 7.77 -2.26 -2.12
C LEU A 50 6.28 -2.56 -2.07
N ALA A 51 5.90 -3.64 -1.41
CA ALA A 51 4.54 -3.82 -0.91
C ALA A 51 4.50 -3.44 0.56
N VAL A 52 3.46 -2.69 0.93
CA VAL A 52 3.19 -2.30 2.31
C VAL A 52 1.82 -2.84 2.67
N SER A 53 1.77 -3.72 3.68
CA SER A 53 0.53 -4.26 4.23
C SER A 53 0.33 -3.80 5.66
N CYS A 54 -0.92 -3.66 6.08
CA CYS A 54 -1.27 -3.46 7.48
C CYS A 54 -1.41 -4.81 8.19
N CYS A 55 -1.27 -4.86 9.51
CA CYS A 55 -1.50 -6.04 10.33
C CYS A 55 -2.30 -5.66 11.58
N PHE A 56 -3.53 -6.12 11.69
CA PHE A 56 -4.38 -5.88 12.87
C PHE A 56 -5.39 -7.01 13.08
N LYS A 57 -6.06 -7.01 14.24
CA LYS A 57 -7.17 -7.93 14.51
C LYS A 57 -8.50 -7.20 14.35
N MET A 58 -9.42 -7.82 13.62
CA MET A 58 -10.80 -7.39 13.50
C MET A 58 -11.71 -8.58 13.82
N ALA A 59 -12.61 -8.41 14.79
CA ALA A 59 -13.52 -9.48 15.25
C ALA A 59 -12.84 -10.83 15.57
N GLY A 60 -11.64 -10.79 16.15
CA GLY A 60 -10.86 -11.98 16.51
C GLY A 60 -10.00 -12.57 15.39
N THR A 61 -10.17 -12.11 14.15
CA THR A 61 -9.41 -12.58 12.97
C THR A 61 -8.31 -11.60 12.60
N ALA A 62 -7.13 -12.11 12.29
CA ALA A 62 -6.03 -11.29 11.78
C ALA A 62 -6.31 -10.81 10.35
N GLN A 63 -6.05 -9.53 10.09
CA GLN A 63 -6.25 -8.86 8.82
C GLN A 63 -4.90 -8.40 8.29
N TYR A 64 -4.69 -8.60 6.98
CA TYR A 64 -3.46 -8.25 6.28
C TYR A 64 -3.72 -7.50 4.96
N PRO A 65 -4.44 -6.36 4.97
CA PRO A 65 -4.73 -5.66 3.74
C PRO A 65 -3.47 -5.01 3.16
N LEU A 66 -3.29 -5.13 1.85
CA LEU A 66 -2.28 -4.40 1.09
C LEU A 66 -2.68 -2.92 1.01
N LEU A 67 -1.82 -2.03 1.48
CA LEU A 67 -2.04 -0.58 1.49
C LEU A 67 -1.44 0.11 0.26
N ALA A 68 -0.27 -0.36 -0.17
CA ALA A 68 0.43 0.21 -1.31
C ALA A 68 1.33 -0.83 -1.96
N MET A 69 1.46 -0.74 -3.27
CA MET A 69 2.52 -1.37 -4.04
C MET A 69 3.18 -0.28 -4.87
N ALA A 70 4.42 0.07 -4.54
CA ALA A 70 5.12 1.19 -5.13
C ALA A 70 6.46 0.78 -5.70
N LEU A 71 6.78 1.34 -6.87
CA LEU A 71 8.15 1.43 -7.34
C LEU A 71 8.88 2.42 -6.43
N LEU A 72 9.96 1.98 -5.79
CA LEU A 72 10.87 2.88 -5.05
C LEU A 72 11.80 3.66 -5.98
N VAL A 73 11.41 3.82 -7.26
CA VAL A 73 12.24 4.42 -8.30
C VAL A 73 11.52 5.64 -8.85
N ASN A 74 11.70 6.80 -8.21
CA ASN A 74 11.75 8.07 -8.94
C ASN A 74 12.32 9.23 -8.08
N TYR A 75 13.63 9.47 -8.18
CA TYR A 75 14.27 10.78 -8.45
C TYR A 75 15.71 10.83 -7.86
N ARG A 76 16.69 10.54 -8.72
CA ARG A 76 18.11 10.96 -8.63
C ARG A 76 18.95 10.66 -7.38
N MET A 77 18.45 9.94 -6.39
CA MET A 77 19.25 9.43 -5.29
C MET A 77 18.79 7.99 -5.00
N ASP A 78 19.54 7.02 -5.49
CA ASP A 78 19.34 5.57 -5.30
C ASP A 78 19.56 5.13 -3.83
N ASP A 79 19.12 5.92 -2.85
CA ASP A 79 19.25 5.51 -1.46
C ASP A 79 18.02 4.67 -1.07
N HIS A 80 18.16 3.35 -1.22
CA HIS A 80 17.28 2.36 -0.58
C HIS A 80 17.44 2.39 0.96
N SER A 81 17.71 3.56 1.52
CA SER A 81 17.92 3.79 2.94
C SER A 81 16.60 3.66 3.69
N ALA A 82 16.69 3.33 4.97
CA ALA A 82 15.54 3.32 5.85
C ALA A 82 14.84 4.69 5.92
N ALA A 83 15.58 5.79 5.70
CA ALA A 83 15.02 7.14 5.73
C ALA A 83 14.07 7.40 4.54
N THR A 84 14.46 6.96 3.34
CA THR A 84 13.64 7.07 2.14
C THR A 84 12.38 6.20 2.23
N HIS A 85 12.52 4.98 2.75
CA HIS A 85 11.37 4.12 3.04
C HIS A 85 10.43 4.77 4.07
N LEU A 86 10.97 5.30 5.18
CA LEU A 86 10.17 5.96 6.21
C LEU A 86 9.43 7.20 5.67
N THR A 87 10.06 7.95 4.76
CA THR A 87 9.45 9.11 4.11
C THR A 87 8.25 8.68 3.26
N PHE A 88 8.45 7.66 2.42
CA PHE A 88 7.36 7.07 1.64
C PHE A 88 6.19 6.61 2.53
N LEU A 89 6.47 5.87 3.62
CA LEU A 89 5.42 5.39 4.53
C LEU A 89 4.64 6.55 5.17
N ARG A 90 5.32 7.61 5.62
CA ARG A 90 4.66 8.79 6.21
C ARG A 90 3.74 9.48 5.23
N GLU A 91 4.21 9.72 4.00
CA GLU A 91 3.43 10.40 2.98
C GLU A 91 2.21 9.57 2.56
N MET A 92 2.40 8.27 2.30
CA MET A 92 1.34 7.35 1.90
C MET A 92 0.28 7.21 3.00
N LEU A 93 0.68 6.94 4.25
CA LEU A 93 -0.27 6.75 5.36
C LEU A 93 -1.08 8.01 5.64
N MET A 94 -0.44 9.19 5.62
CA MET A 94 -1.15 10.44 5.86
C MET A 94 -2.11 10.77 4.71
N ARG A 95 -1.64 10.69 3.46
CA ARG A 95 -2.43 11.05 2.28
C ARG A 95 -3.64 10.13 2.10
N ASP A 96 -3.41 8.82 2.15
CA ASP A 96 -4.40 7.84 1.71
C ASP A 96 -5.28 7.36 2.88
N TYR A 97 -4.69 7.22 4.08
CA TYR A 97 -5.35 6.60 5.23
C TYR A 97 -5.57 7.57 6.42
N ASN A 98 -5.02 8.78 6.38
CA ASN A 98 -5.03 9.74 7.51
C ASN A 98 -4.45 9.13 8.80
N LYS A 99 -3.29 8.47 8.68
CA LYS A 99 -2.62 7.75 9.77
C LYS A 99 -1.15 8.14 9.83
N ARG A 100 -0.56 8.02 11.01
CA ARG A 100 0.85 8.34 11.22
C ARG A 100 1.65 7.07 11.39
N VAL A 101 2.91 7.10 10.93
CA VAL A 101 3.85 6.00 11.20
C VAL A 101 4.05 5.81 12.70
N GLU A 102 3.94 6.87 13.49
CA GLU A 102 4.05 6.79 14.95
C GLU A 102 2.90 6.01 15.63
N ASP A 103 1.78 5.78 14.92
CA ASP A 103 0.68 4.95 15.40
C ASP A 103 0.94 3.45 15.18
N CYS A 104 2.00 3.12 14.44
CA CYS A 104 2.38 1.74 14.13
C CYS A 104 3.09 1.10 15.33
N LEU A 105 2.55 -0.03 15.80
CA LEU A 105 3.10 -0.79 16.92
C LEU A 105 4.44 -1.45 16.57
N PHE A 106 4.60 -1.86 15.31
CA PHE A 106 5.79 -2.46 14.77
C PHE A 106 5.76 -2.37 13.25
N ILE A 107 6.95 -2.43 12.66
CA ILE A 107 7.17 -2.56 11.22
C ILE A 107 8.12 -3.75 11.06
N VAL A 108 7.73 -4.72 10.25
CA VAL A 108 8.52 -5.93 9.93
C VAL A 108 8.74 -6.05 8.44
#